data_AF-A0A1A8FVR7-F1
#
_entry.id   AF-A0A1A8FVR7-F1
#
_cell.length_a   1.000
_cell.length_b   1.000
_cell.length_c   1.000
_cell.angle_alpha   90.00
_cell.angle_beta   90.00
_cell.angle_gamma   90.00
#
_symmetry.space_group_name_H-M   'P 1'
#
loop_
_entity.id
_entity.type
_entity.pdbx_description
1 polymer ?
#
loop_
_entity_poly.entity_id
_entity_poly.type
_entity_poly.pdbx_seq_one_letter_code
_entity_poly.pdbx_strand_id
1 'polypeptide(L)'
;MPGVADVLEAGLFSFYHGAVSQEIQEEVRANGGVLSAEDMGNYSSEVQQPLEGRYGEYIIQVPPPPSAGAALLAALNLLEGFHLRGNDITVNQTHHWIEKALAAALALARELGDPKYNSSVSELLSVMMSKSQSHAELLQQKSSRTSPSDSKSLKELLTGQVVVMGPDDLVVSVASSLNGPFGSRIITQSGIILNSLILSFYWSNHSRGLPQANQMNHIGPGKRPLTFLMPSVMVPVWNKCGTYMGLSSS
;
A
#
# COMPACT_ATOMS: atom_id res chain seq x y z
N MET A 1 -24.67 2.55 -25.18
CA MET A 1 -24.75 2.87 -23.73
C MET A 1 -24.12 4.24 -23.52
N PRO A 2 -24.55 5.04 -22.52
CA PRO A 2 -23.86 6.28 -22.15
C PRO A 2 -22.38 5.98 -21.89
N GLY A 3 -21.50 6.92 -22.20
CA GLY A 3 -20.09 6.77 -21.88
C GLY A 3 -19.86 6.79 -20.37
N VAL A 4 -18.70 6.29 -19.91
CA VAL A 4 -18.34 6.32 -18.48
C VAL A 4 -18.36 7.75 -17.92
N ALA A 5 -17.98 8.73 -18.74
CA ALA A 5 -18.05 10.15 -18.37
C ALA A 5 -19.49 10.59 -18.03
N ASP A 6 -20.47 10.23 -18.86
CA ASP A 6 -21.89 10.57 -18.65
C ASP A 6 -22.42 9.94 -17.35
N VAL A 7 -21.97 8.74 -17.02
CA VAL A 7 -22.36 8.03 -15.79
C VAL A 7 -21.75 8.67 -14.55
N LEU A 8 -20.51 9.16 -14.64
CA LEU A 8 -19.87 9.90 -13.55
C LEU A 8 -20.52 11.28 -13.34
N GLU A 9 -20.91 11.97 -14.41
CA GLU A 9 -21.65 13.23 -14.34
C GLU A 9 -23.05 13.05 -13.72
N ALA A 10 -23.72 11.93 -14.00
CA ALA A 10 -24.99 11.55 -13.38
C ALA A 10 -24.86 11.11 -11.91
N GLY A 11 -23.63 11.08 -11.37
CA GLY A 11 -23.33 10.79 -9.97
C GLY A 11 -22.95 9.33 -9.69
N LEU A 12 -22.19 9.14 -8.60
CA LEU A 12 -21.62 7.84 -8.20
C LEU A 12 -22.67 6.74 -8.00
N PHE A 13 -23.90 7.09 -7.61
CA PHE A 13 -24.97 6.11 -7.45
C PHE A 13 -25.22 5.32 -8.74
N SER A 14 -25.23 5.99 -9.89
CA SER A 14 -25.42 5.39 -11.21
C SER A 14 -24.26 4.46 -11.61
N PHE A 15 -23.05 4.73 -11.13
CA PHE A 15 -21.91 3.86 -11.36
C PHE A 15 -22.06 2.52 -10.63
N TYR A 16 -22.50 2.53 -9.36
CA TYR A 16 -22.62 1.32 -8.54
C TYR A 16 -23.94 0.56 -8.71
N HIS A 17 -25.02 1.24 -9.11
CA HIS A 17 -26.37 0.64 -9.22
C HIS A 17 -26.96 0.66 -10.64
N GLY A 18 -26.25 1.20 -11.64
CA GLY A 18 -26.75 1.39 -12.99
C GLY A 18 -26.18 0.42 -14.03
N ALA A 19 -26.27 0.83 -15.30
CA ALA A 19 -25.85 0.01 -16.44
C ALA A 19 -24.36 -0.35 -16.40
N VAL A 20 -23.49 0.55 -15.91
CA VAL A 20 -22.05 0.29 -15.81
C VAL A 20 -21.74 -0.82 -14.80
N SER A 21 -22.39 -0.83 -13.62
CA SER A 21 -22.16 -1.92 -12.68
C SER A 21 -22.69 -3.26 -13.20
N GLN A 22 -23.82 -3.26 -13.92
CA GLN A 22 -24.35 -4.46 -14.56
C GLN A 22 -23.37 -5.01 -15.59
N GLU A 23 -22.85 -4.14 -16.45
CA GLU A 23 -21.86 -4.49 -17.48
C GLU A 23 -20.58 -5.07 -16.87
N ILE A 24 -20.05 -4.45 -15.81
CA ILE A 24 -18.88 -4.96 -15.08
C ILE A 24 -19.16 -6.36 -14.51
N GLN A 25 -20.32 -6.58 -13.90
CA GLN A 25 -20.70 -7.88 -13.32
C GLN A 25 -20.83 -8.97 -14.38
N GLU A 26 -21.48 -8.66 -15.51
CA GLU A 26 -21.64 -9.58 -16.63
C GLU A 26 -20.29 -10.00 -17.19
N GLU A 27 -19.39 -9.03 -17.42
CA GLU A 27 -18.05 -9.29 -17.94
C GLU A 27 -17.21 -10.13 -16.96
N VAL A 28 -17.27 -9.81 -15.65
CA VAL A 28 -16.58 -10.60 -14.62
C VAL A 28 -17.11 -12.03 -14.56
N ARG A 29 -18.43 -12.23 -14.60
CA ARG A 29 -19.05 -13.57 -14.56
C ARG A 29 -18.76 -14.38 -15.82
N ALA A 30 -18.77 -13.76 -17.00
CA ALA A 30 -18.40 -14.40 -18.25
C ALA A 30 -16.95 -14.93 -18.22
N ASN A 31 -16.08 -14.28 -17.45
CA ASN A 31 -14.69 -14.68 -17.22
C ASN A 31 -14.50 -15.55 -15.95
N GLY A 32 -15.58 -16.09 -15.36
CA GLY A 32 -15.53 -17.02 -14.23
C GLY A 32 -15.32 -16.37 -12.86
N GLY A 33 -15.45 -15.05 -12.75
CA GLY A 33 -15.43 -14.34 -11.48
C GLY A 33 -16.77 -14.38 -10.74
N VAL A 34 -16.76 -13.90 -9.50
CA VAL A 34 -17.90 -14.02 -8.55
C VAL A 34 -18.49 -12.67 -8.13
N LEU A 35 -18.10 -11.57 -8.79
CA LEU A 35 -18.59 -10.22 -8.45
C LEU A 35 -20.11 -10.14 -8.60
N SER A 36 -20.78 -9.67 -7.55
CA SER A 36 -22.22 -9.54 -7.48
C SER A 36 -22.69 -8.08 -7.45
N ALA A 37 -23.99 -7.88 -7.68
CA ALA A 37 -24.61 -6.57 -7.55
C ALA A 37 -24.55 -6.06 -6.11
N GLU A 38 -24.59 -6.98 -5.14
CA GLU A 38 -24.46 -6.67 -3.72
C GLU A 38 -23.04 -6.18 -3.40
N ASP A 39 -22.00 -6.81 -3.95
CA ASP A 39 -20.61 -6.34 -3.77
C ASP A 39 -20.42 -4.92 -4.31
N MET A 40 -21.01 -4.62 -5.48
CA MET A 40 -20.95 -3.29 -6.08
C MET A 40 -21.77 -2.27 -5.29
N GLY A 41 -22.99 -2.61 -4.89
CA GLY A 41 -23.91 -1.71 -4.18
C GLY A 41 -23.49 -1.40 -2.74
N ASN A 42 -22.82 -2.34 -2.07
CA ASN A 42 -22.34 -2.17 -0.70
C ASN A 42 -20.96 -1.49 -0.61
N TYR A 43 -20.29 -1.23 -1.74
CA TYR A 43 -18.98 -0.58 -1.73
C TYR A 43 -19.08 0.91 -1.36
N SER A 44 -18.20 1.36 -0.46
CA SER A 44 -17.98 2.77 -0.17
C SER A 44 -16.50 3.03 0.13
N SER A 45 -16.03 4.24 -0.18
CA SER A 45 -14.67 4.67 0.17
C SER A 45 -14.58 5.00 1.65
N GLU A 46 -13.48 4.58 2.28
CA GLU A 46 -13.23 4.83 3.70
C GLU A 46 -12.31 6.04 3.89
N VAL A 47 -12.73 6.97 4.74
CA VAL A 47 -11.90 8.08 5.20
C VAL A 47 -11.27 7.69 6.53
N GLN A 48 -9.94 7.63 6.55
CA GLN A 48 -9.17 7.24 7.74
C GLN A 48 -8.11 8.29 8.04
N GLN A 49 -7.75 8.40 9.32
CA GLN A 49 -6.58 9.20 9.72
C GLN A 49 -5.30 8.52 9.20
N PRO A 50 -4.32 9.30 8.72
CA PRO A 50 -3.05 8.74 8.29
C PRO A 50 -2.27 8.20 9.50
N LEU A 51 -1.35 7.29 9.23
CA LEU A 51 -0.27 7.00 10.18
C LEU A 51 0.73 8.13 10.13
N GLU A 52 1.16 8.59 11.29
CA GLU A 52 2.15 9.66 11.41
C GLU A 52 3.44 9.13 12.03
N GLY A 53 4.56 9.44 11.38
CA GLY A 53 5.89 9.22 11.94
C GLY A 53 6.70 10.51 11.90
N ARG A 54 7.55 10.71 12.91
CA ARG A 54 8.46 11.86 12.96
C ARG A 54 9.86 11.44 12.52
N TYR A 55 10.41 12.18 11.57
CA TYR A 55 11.81 12.05 11.15
C TYR A 55 12.48 13.43 11.16
N GLY A 56 13.36 13.65 12.14
CA GLY A 56 13.94 14.98 12.40
C GLY A 56 12.87 16.03 12.72
N GLU A 57 12.77 17.03 11.85
CA GLU A 57 11.86 18.19 12.00
C GLU A 57 10.58 18.08 11.16
N TYR A 58 10.31 16.89 10.62
CA TYR A 58 9.17 16.64 9.75
C TYR A 58 8.25 15.56 10.32
N ILE A 59 6.97 15.70 10.05
CA ILE A 59 5.93 14.68 10.20
C ILE A 59 5.68 14.10 8.83
N ILE A 60 5.71 12.78 8.74
CA ILE A 60 5.45 12.02 7.53
C ILE A 60 4.15 11.27 7.76
N GLN A 61 3.20 11.53 6.88
CA GLN A 61 1.86 10.95 6.87
C GLN A 61 1.76 9.93 5.75
N VAL A 62 1.32 8.72 6.08
CA VAL A 62 1.15 7.60 5.15
C VAL A 62 -0.20 6.91 5.41
N PRO A 63 -0.80 6.23 4.42
CA PRO A 63 -2.02 5.46 4.64
C PRO A 63 -1.83 4.32 5.66
N PRO A 64 -2.85 4.02 6.48
CA PRO A 64 -2.85 2.85 7.35
C PRO A 64 -3.05 1.54 6.55
N PRO A 65 -2.84 0.36 7.18
CA PRO A 65 -3.23 -0.93 6.62
C PRO A 65 -4.67 -0.93 6.09
N PRO A 66 -4.94 -1.54 4.92
CA PRO A 66 -4.14 -2.54 4.22
C PRO A 66 -3.04 -1.96 3.30
N SER A 67 -2.71 -0.67 3.37
CA SER A 67 -1.49 -0.18 2.72
C SER A 67 -0.22 -0.52 3.53
N ALA A 68 0.88 -0.75 2.82
CA ALA A 68 2.22 -0.92 3.37
C ALA A 68 2.89 0.40 3.80
N GLY A 69 2.17 1.52 3.92
CA GLY A 69 2.72 2.82 4.31
C GLY A 69 3.57 2.80 5.58
N ALA A 70 3.20 1.97 6.57
CA ALA A 70 3.97 1.77 7.80
C ALA A 70 5.42 1.31 7.56
N ALA A 71 5.71 0.67 6.41
CA ALA A 71 7.06 0.27 6.03
C ALA A 71 8.00 1.49 5.90
N LEU A 72 7.51 2.58 5.31
CA LEU A 72 8.30 3.80 5.17
C LEU A 72 8.67 4.36 6.54
N LEU A 73 7.69 4.45 7.45
CA LEU A 73 7.92 4.95 8.81
C LEU A 73 8.86 4.03 9.61
N ALA A 74 8.70 2.71 9.50
CA ALA A 74 9.59 1.73 10.13
C ALA A 74 11.03 1.86 9.62
N ALA A 75 11.23 1.99 8.31
CA ALA A 75 12.56 2.18 7.72
C ALA A 75 13.21 3.49 8.20
N LEU A 76 12.46 4.58 8.25
CA LEU A 76 12.97 5.86 8.74
C LEU A 76 13.32 5.84 10.22
N ASN A 77 12.50 5.17 11.04
CA ASN A 77 12.78 4.94 12.45
C ASN A 77 14.11 4.18 12.64
N LEU A 78 14.36 3.14 11.84
CA LEU A 78 15.64 2.40 11.84
C LEU A 78 16.82 3.30 11.43
N LEU A 79 16.65 4.09 10.36
CA LEU A 79 17.71 4.96 9.85
C LEU A 79 18.09 6.09 10.80
N GLU A 80 17.14 6.57 11.60
CA GLU A 80 17.41 7.59 12.62
C GLU A 80 18.40 7.09 13.68
N GLY A 81 18.34 5.81 14.06
CA GLY A 81 19.28 5.22 15.02
C GLY A 81 20.72 5.09 14.50
N PHE A 82 20.92 5.05 13.18
CA PHE A 82 22.24 4.91 12.56
C PHE A 82 23.04 6.22 12.44
N HIS A 83 22.45 7.37 12.80
CA HIS A 83 23.12 8.68 12.79
C HIS A 83 23.90 8.94 11.48
N LEU A 84 23.24 8.75 10.33
CA LEU A 84 23.85 8.82 8.99
C LEU A 84 24.46 10.19 8.61
N ARG A 85 24.37 11.19 9.50
CA ARG A 85 24.95 12.53 9.35
C ARG A 85 26.20 12.63 10.20
N GLY A 86 27.35 12.27 9.62
CA GLY A 86 28.67 12.44 10.23
C GLY A 86 29.77 12.29 9.18
N ASN A 87 30.88 13.02 9.37
CA ASN A 87 32.03 12.97 8.45
C ASN A 87 32.73 11.60 8.41
N ASP A 88 32.41 10.70 9.35
CA ASP A 88 33.07 9.40 9.52
C ASP A 88 32.34 8.23 8.83
N ILE A 89 31.20 8.48 8.17
CA ILE A 89 30.42 7.43 7.47
C ILE A 89 30.71 7.50 5.97
N THR A 90 31.24 6.42 5.42
CA THR A 90 31.45 6.28 3.97
C THR A 90 30.12 6.10 3.23
N VAL A 91 30.06 6.50 1.95
CA VAL A 91 28.88 6.27 1.08
C VAL A 91 28.45 4.80 1.07
N ASN A 92 29.41 3.86 1.07
CA ASN A 92 29.14 2.43 1.12
C ASN A 92 28.45 2.01 2.43
N GLN A 93 28.87 2.56 3.56
CA GLN A 93 28.20 2.31 4.84
C GLN A 93 26.79 2.91 4.86
N THR A 94 26.60 4.13 4.31
CA THR A 94 25.26 4.73 4.19
C THR A 94 24.32 3.86 3.35
N HIS A 95 24.75 3.41 2.17
CA HIS A 95 23.97 2.51 1.33
C HIS A 95 23.65 1.19 2.04
N HIS A 96 24.63 0.62 2.74
CA HIS A 96 24.43 -0.61 3.50
C HIS A 96 23.33 -0.48 4.56
N TRP A 97 23.32 0.63 5.31
CA TRP A 97 22.30 0.86 6.33
C TRP A 97 20.92 1.14 5.73
N ILE A 98 20.86 1.87 4.62
CA ILE A 98 19.62 2.08 3.86
C ILE A 98 19.05 0.74 3.38
N GLU A 99 19.87 -0.10 2.74
CA GLU A 99 19.46 -1.43 2.28
C GLU A 99 18.93 -2.28 3.43
N LYS A 100 19.63 -2.31 4.56
CA LYS A 100 19.22 -3.09 5.74
C LYS A 100 17.90 -2.60 6.34
N ALA A 101 17.73 -1.29 6.47
CA ALA A 101 16.50 -0.70 7.00
C ALA A 101 15.29 -0.99 6.09
N LEU A 102 15.47 -0.82 4.77
CA LEU A 102 14.43 -1.12 3.79
C LEU A 102 14.08 -2.60 3.75
N ALA A 103 15.07 -3.50 3.78
CA ALA A 103 14.84 -4.93 3.77
C ALA A 103 14.04 -5.39 5.01
N ALA A 104 14.39 -4.89 6.20
CA ALA A 104 13.69 -5.22 7.43
C ALA A 104 12.26 -4.67 7.44
N ALA A 105 12.08 -3.41 7.05
CA ALA A 105 10.76 -2.80 6.97
C ALA A 105 9.85 -3.50 5.95
N LEU A 106 10.41 -3.90 4.78
CA LEU A 106 9.68 -4.64 3.76
C LEU A 106 9.29 -6.04 4.24
N ALA A 107 10.15 -6.72 5.00
CA ALA A 107 9.85 -8.02 5.59
C ALA A 107 8.63 -7.95 6.52
N LEU A 108 8.56 -6.93 7.38
CA LEU A 108 7.40 -6.70 8.26
C LEU A 108 6.15 -6.31 7.45
N ALA A 109 6.30 -5.41 6.48
CA ALA A 109 5.18 -4.94 5.67
C ALA A 109 4.52 -6.05 4.85
N ARG A 110 5.30 -7.04 4.41
CA ARG A 110 4.80 -8.23 3.72
C ARG A 110 3.89 -9.10 4.57
N GLU A 111 3.91 -8.93 5.89
CA GLU A 111 3.03 -9.62 6.85
C GLU A 111 1.76 -8.81 7.19
N LEU A 112 1.61 -7.58 6.72
CA LEU A 112 0.39 -6.78 6.94
C LEU A 112 -0.82 -7.35 6.17
N GLY A 113 -2.02 -7.02 6.62
CA GLY A 113 -3.28 -7.39 5.96
C GLY A 113 -4.38 -6.37 6.21
N ASP A 114 -5.64 -6.77 6.08
CA ASP A 114 -6.78 -5.91 6.38
C ASP A 114 -7.08 -5.90 7.89
N PRO A 115 -6.89 -4.77 8.60
CA PRO A 115 -7.10 -4.70 10.04
C PRO A 115 -8.57 -4.90 10.45
N LYS A 116 -9.53 -4.74 9.53
CA LYS A 116 -10.95 -5.01 9.81
C LYS A 116 -11.23 -6.48 10.09
N TYR A 117 -10.37 -7.38 9.62
CA TYR A 117 -10.61 -8.82 9.66
C TYR A 117 -9.57 -9.61 10.44
N ASN A 118 -8.49 -8.96 10.90
CA ASN A 118 -7.47 -9.61 11.71
C ASN A 118 -6.80 -8.60 12.66
N SER A 119 -7.02 -8.77 13.96
CA SER A 119 -6.46 -7.89 15.00
C SER A 119 -4.94 -7.97 15.11
N SER A 120 -4.32 -9.07 14.69
CA SER A 120 -2.85 -9.20 14.65
C SER A 120 -2.19 -8.21 13.69
N VAL A 121 -2.94 -7.66 12.71
CA VAL A 121 -2.45 -6.56 11.87
C VAL A 121 -2.17 -5.32 12.71
N SER A 122 -3.03 -5.01 13.68
CA SER A 122 -2.85 -3.86 14.59
C SER A 122 -1.68 -4.08 15.56
N GLU A 123 -1.44 -5.33 15.98
CA GLU A 123 -0.29 -5.69 16.81
C GLU A 123 1.02 -5.50 16.04
N LEU A 124 1.11 -6.05 14.82
CA LEU A 124 2.25 -5.86 13.93
C LEU A 124 2.47 -4.39 13.60
N LEU A 125 1.40 -3.64 13.32
CA LEU A 125 1.49 -2.20 13.08
C LEU A 125 2.10 -1.47 14.28
N SER A 126 1.70 -1.83 15.50
CA SER A 126 2.26 -1.23 16.73
C SER A 126 3.75 -1.49 16.85
N VAL A 127 4.21 -2.68 16.45
CA VAL A 127 5.64 -3.04 16.40
C VAL A 127 6.39 -2.21 15.36
N MET A 128 5.85 -2.10 14.14
CA MET A 128 6.45 -1.30 13.06
C MET A 128 6.58 0.18 13.42
N MET A 129 5.60 0.71 14.16
CA MET A 129 5.56 2.12 14.57
C MET A 129 6.45 2.42 15.79
N SER A 130 6.92 1.40 16.51
CA SER A 130 7.77 1.55 17.68
C SER A 130 9.26 1.60 17.31
N LYS A 131 9.93 2.72 17.64
CA LYS A 131 11.37 2.89 17.39
C LYS A 131 12.22 1.82 18.08
N SER A 132 11.90 1.44 19.31
CA SER A 132 12.69 0.46 20.06
C SER A 132 12.49 -0.97 19.55
N GLN A 133 11.27 -1.32 19.16
CA GLN A 133 10.95 -2.67 18.70
C GLN A 133 11.43 -2.91 17.27
N SER A 134 11.31 -1.93 16.37
CA SER A 134 11.84 -2.05 15.00
C SER A 134 13.35 -2.33 15.00
N HIS A 135 14.11 -1.66 15.87
CA HIS A 135 15.54 -1.93 16.05
C HIS A 135 15.81 -3.33 16.60
N ALA A 136 15.02 -3.80 17.57
CA ALA A 136 15.16 -5.15 18.12
C ALA A 136 14.90 -6.22 17.05
N GLU A 137 13.91 -6.02 16.18
CA GLU A 137 13.62 -6.94 15.07
C GLU A 137 14.72 -6.96 14.02
N LEU A 138 15.30 -5.80 13.66
CA LEU A 138 16.46 -5.73 12.78
C LEU A 138 17.66 -6.53 13.36
N LEU A 139 17.87 -6.44 14.67
CA LEU A 139 18.93 -7.20 15.36
C LEU A 139 18.65 -8.71 15.36
N GLN A 140 17.38 -9.12 15.49
CA GLN A 140 16.98 -10.53 15.39
C GLN A 140 17.16 -11.08 13.96
N GLN A 141 16.81 -10.30 12.93
CA GLN A 141 17.06 -10.66 11.53
C GLN A 141 18.55 -10.79 11.19
N LYS A 142 19.43 -10.12 11.93
CA LYS A 142 20.90 -10.30 11.82
C LYS A 142 21.36 -11.71 12.23
N SER A 143 20.60 -12.37 13.10
CA SER A 143 20.90 -13.71 13.61
C SER A 143 20.41 -14.82 12.67
N SER A 144 19.27 -14.62 12.00
CA SER A 144 18.86 -15.47 10.88
C SER A 144 19.61 -15.04 9.62
N ARG A 145 20.65 -15.78 9.22
CA ARG A 145 21.21 -15.70 7.86
C ARG A 145 20.17 -16.19 6.85
N THR A 146 19.10 -15.45 6.65
CA THR A 146 18.27 -15.58 5.47
C THR A 146 19.03 -14.89 4.35
N SER A 147 19.68 -15.71 3.52
CA SER A 147 20.01 -15.33 2.14
C SER A 147 18.83 -14.56 1.55
N PRO A 148 19.04 -13.55 0.67
CA PRO A 148 17.94 -12.87 0.01
C PRO A 148 17.09 -13.96 -0.64
N SER A 149 15.94 -14.26 0.00
CA SER A 149 14.98 -15.23 -0.50
C SER A 149 14.71 -14.82 -1.93
N ASP A 150 14.93 -15.77 -2.84
CA ASP A 150 14.87 -15.64 -4.29
C ASP A 150 14.23 -14.33 -4.72
N SER A 151 15.00 -13.52 -5.44
CA SER A 151 14.54 -12.34 -6.15
C SER A 151 13.53 -12.75 -7.22
N LYS A 152 12.37 -13.30 -6.83
CA LYS A 152 11.17 -13.20 -7.61
C LYS A 152 10.95 -11.71 -7.71
N SER A 153 11.28 -11.19 -8.90
CA SER A 153 11.04 -9.81 -9.30
C SER A 153 9.74 -9.37 -8.66
N LEU A 154 9.79 -8.33 -7.82
CA LEU A 154 8.58 -7.57 -7.55
C LEU A 154 8.00 -7.29 -8.93
N LYS A 155 6.87 -7.89 -9.26
CA LYS A 155 6.19 -7.60 -10.53
C LYS A 155 6.07 -6.09 -10.54
N GLU A 156 6.53 -5.44 -11.61
CA GLU A 156 6.40 -3.99 -11.74
C GLU A 156 4.94 -3.62 -11.53
N LEU A 157 4.66 -3.01 -10.38
CA LEU A 157 3.38 -2.36 -10.16
C LEU A 157 3.41 -1.13 -11.06
N LEU A 158 2.52 -1.09 -12.04
CA LEU A 158 2.27 0.14 -12.79
C LEU A 158 1.29 0.98 -12.00
N THR A 159 1.73 2.18 -11.63
CA THR A 159 0.98 3.07 -10.75
C THR A 159 0.89 4.45 -11.39
N GLY A 160 -0.34 4.98 -11.44
CA GLY A 160 -0.59 6.37 -11.74
C GLY A 160 -0.45 7.17 -10.44
N GLN A 161 0.33 8.24 -10.49
CA GLN A 161 0.60 9.08 -9.33
C GLN A 161 0.31 10.52 -9.69
N VAL A 162 -0.37 11.21 -8.78
CA VAL A 162 -0.69 12.63 -8.93
C VAL A 162 -0.39 13.31 -7.60
N VAL A 163 0.42 14.36 -7.65
CA VAL A 163 0.71 15.21 -6.50
C VAL A 163 0.32 16.64 -6.88
N VAL A 164 -0.53 17.26 -6.05
CA VAL A 164 -0.98 18.63 -6.22
C VAL A 164 -0.69 19.41 -4.94
N MET A 165 -0.16 20.61 -5.11
CA MET A 165 0.04 21.57 -4.02
C MET A 165 -0.65 22.87 -4.42
N GLY A 166 -1.66 23.26 -3.65
CA GLY A 166 -2.38 24.51 -3.81
C GLY A 166 -1.73 25.68 -3.07
N PRO A 167 -2.17 26.92 -3.32
CA PRO A 167 -1.67 28.11 -2.63
C PRO A 167 -2.03 28.18 -1.14
N ASP A 168 -3.01 27.38 -0.69
CA ASP A 168 -3.52 27.38 0.68
C ASP A 168 -2.91 26.26 1.55
N ASP A 169 -1.66 25.88 1.29
CA ASP A 169 -0.97 24.72 1.91
C ASP A 169 -1.73 23.38 1.75
N LEU A 170 -2.68 23.33 0.80
CA LEU A 170 -3.40 22.11 0.45
C LEU A 170 -2.47 21.19 -0.33
N VAL A 171 -2.06 20.08 0.28
CA VAL A 171 -1.26 19.04 -0.35
C VAL A 171 -2.12 17.80 -0.58
N VAL A 172 -2.19 17.35 -1.83
CA VAL A 172 -2.89 16.13 -2.22
C VAL A 172 -1.89 15.19 -2.87
N SER A 173 -1.73 14.00 -2.32
CA SER A 173 -0.96 12.91 -2.93
C SER A 173 -1.89 11.74 -3.21
N VAL A 174 -1.94 11.31 -4.47
CA VAL A 174 -2.76 10.19 -4.93
C VAL A 174 -1.85 9.16 -5.58
N ALA A 175 -2.13 7.89 -5.27
CA ALA A 175 -1.58 6.74 -5.98
C ALA A 175 -2.74 5.83 -6.38
N SER A 176 -2.78 5.43 -7.65
CA SER A 176 -3.79 4.54 -8.21
C SER A 176 -3.12 3.47 -9.06
N SER A 177 -3.69 2.27 -9.11
CA SER A 177 -3.10 1.16 -9.86
C SER A 177 -4.16 0.15 -10.28
N LEU A 178 -3.92 -0.50 -11.42
CA LEU A 178 -4.63 -1.71 -11.81
C LEU A 178 -3.96 -2.99 -11.27
N ASN A 179 -2.97 -2.86 -10.38
CA ASN A 179 -2.04 -3.89 -9.89
C ASN A 179 -0.94 -4.28 -10.90
N GLY A 180 -1.31 -4.65 -12.12
CA GLY A 180 -0.35 -4.96 -13.19
C GLY A 180 -0.66 -4.24 -14.50
N PRO A 181 0.19 -4.38 -15.53
CA PRO A 181 -0.09 -3.86 -16.86
C PRO A 181 -1.44 -4.36 -17.38
N PHE A 182 -2.34 -3.43 -17.68
CA PHE A 182 -3.73 -3.67 -18.08
C PHE A 182 -4.57 -4.47 -17.05
N GLY A 183 -4.17 -4.48 -15.79
CA GLY A 183 -4.91 -5.08 -14.69
C GLY A 183 -5.18 -6.57 -14.86
N SER A 184 -6.45 -6.96 -14.89
CA SER A 184 -6.90 -8.33 -15.16
C SER A 184 -6.93 -8.65 -16.66
N ARG A 185 -6.75 -7.65 -17.53
CA ARG A 185 -6.94 -7.71 -18.98
C ARG A 185 -8.39 -8.01 -19.40
N ILE A 186 -9.32 -7.93 -18.45
CA ILE A 186 -10.76 -7.96 -18.70
C ILE A 186 -11.19 -6.53 -19.02
N ILE A 187 -11.88 -6.37 -20.15
CA ILE A 187 -12.34 -5.08 -20.65
C ILE A 187 -13.84 -5.19 -20.87
N THR A 188 -14.60 -4.27 -20.28
CA THR A 188 -16.05 -4.23 -20.48
C THR A 188 -16.40 -3.69 -21.87
N GLN A 189 -17.63 -3.88 -22.35
CA GLN A 189 -18.08 -3.40 -23.67
C GLN A 189 -17.90 -1.88 -23.87
N SER A 190 -18.03 -1.10 -22.79
CA SER A 190 -17.83 0.34 -22.71
C SER A 190 -16.36 0.75 -22.55
N GLY A 191 -15.43 -0.21 -22.57
CA GLY A 191 -13.99 0.05 -22.58
C GLY A 191 -13.34 0.19 -21.19
N ILE A 192 -14.00 -0.22 -20.11
CA ILE A 192 -13.43 -0.16 -18.76
C ILE A 192 -12.49 -1.36 -18.55
N ILE A 193 -11.22 -1.08 -18.27
CA ILE A 193 -10.24 -2.12 -17.91
C ILE A 193 -10.35 -2.41 -16.41
N LEU A 194 -10.55 -3.67 -16.06
CA LEU A 194 -10.67 -4.07 -14.65
C LEU A 194 -9.29 -4.33 -14.02
N ASN A 195 -9.16 -4.01 -12.74
CA ASN A 195 -7.93 -4.24 -11.98
C ASN A 195 -7.73 -5.74 -11.68
N SER A 196 -6.50 -6.12 -11.30
CA SER A 196 -6.18 -7.47 -10.82
C SER A 196 -5.70 -7.47 -9.36
N LEU A 197 -6.18 -6.52 -8.55
CA LEU A 197 -5.70 -6.32 -7.18
C LEU A 197 -5.97 -7.51 -6.25
N ILE A 198 -6.98 -8.33 -6.55
CA ILE A 198 -7.27 -9.57 -5.81
C ILE A 198 -6.10 -10.57 -5.83
N LEU A 199 -5.18 -10.47 -6.80
CA LEU A 199 -3.98 -11.30 -6.89
C LEU A 199 -2.94 -10.96 -5.81
N SER A 200 -3.10 -9.83 -5.11
CA SER A 200 -2.23 -9.43 -4.00
C SER A 200 -2.57 -10.15 -2.69
N PHE A 201 -3.67 -10.91 -2.63
CA PHE A 201 -3.93 -11.81 -1.52
C PHE A 201 -3.02 -13.05 -1.54
N TYR A 202 -2.88 -13.68 -0.39
CA TYR A 202 -2.38 -15.03 -0.28
C TYR A 202 -3.48 -16.07 -0.59
N TRP A 203 -3.18 -17.00 -1.50
CA TRP A 203 -4.09 -18.06 -1.96
C TRP A 203 -3.59 -19.44 -1.56
N SER A 204 -4.25 -20.12 -0.62
CA SER A 204 -3.80 -21.43 -0.07
C SER A 204 -3.54 -22.51 -1.13
N ASN A 205 -4.26 -22.47 -2.26
CA ASN A 205 -4.15 -23.48 -3.32
C ASN A 205 -2.87 -23.34 -4.17
N HIS A 206 -2.18 -22.20 -4.11
CA HIS A 206 -0.97 -21.93 -4.90
C HIS A 206 0.34 -22.04 -4.10
N SER A 207 0.27 -22.53 -2.86
CA SER A 207 1.33 -22.36 -1.86
C SER A 207 2.06 -23.64 -1.48
N ARG A 208 2.07 -24.64 -2.35
CA ARG A 208 2.89 -25.84 -2.13
C ARG A 208 4.37 -25.44 -2.13
N GLY A 209 4.95 -25.28 -0.93
CA GLY A 209 6.38 -25.10 -0.70
C GLY A 209 6.88 -23.68 -0.42
N LEU A 210 6.00 -22.69 -0.21
CA LEU A 210 6.42 -21.36 0.24
C LEU A 210 6.49 -21.30 1.79
N PRO A 211 7.58 -20.75 2.38
CA PRO A 211 7.65 -20.54 3.83
C PRO A 211 6.48 -19.66 4.29
N GLN A 212 5.94 -19.96 5.49
CA GLN A 212 4.74 -19.36 6.12
C GLN A 212 4.29 -18.08 5.44
N ALA A 213 3.41 -18.22 4.46
CA ALA A 213 2.89 -17.08 3.76
C ALA A 213 1.98 -16.29 4.69
N ASN A 214 2.10 -14.96 4.63
CA ASN A 214 1.32 -13.99 5.37
C ASN A 214 -0.14 -14.44 5.56
N GLN A 215 -0.42 -14.98 6.75
CA GLN A 215 -1.75 -15.45 7.13
C GLN A 215 -2.74 -14.29 7.29
N MET A 216 -2.25 -13.10 7.60
CA MET A 216 -3.07 -11.91 7.81
C MET A 216 -3.67 -11.37 6.50
N ASN A 217 -2.97 -11.54 5.37
CA ASN A 217 -3.43 -11.18 4.02
C ASN A 217 -3.96 -12.40 3.22
N HIS A 218 -4.58 -13.36 3.91
CA HIS A 218 -5.28 -14.47 3.24
C HIS A 218 -6.61 -14.00 2.62
N ILE A 219 -6.91 -14.50 1.42
CA ILE A 219 -8.13 -14.15 0.69
C ILE A 219 -9.40 -14.41 1.53
N GLY A 220 -10.32 -13.46 1.51
CA GLY A 220 -11.63 -13.62 2.15
C GLY A 220 -12.67 -12.63 1.61
N PRO A 221 -13.97 -12.93 1.78
CA PRO A 221 -15.05 -12.07 1.31
C PRO A 221 -15.03 -10.72 2.05
N GLY A 222 -15.23 -9.64 1.29
CA GLY A 222 -15.22 -8.26 1.80
C GLY A 222 -13.86 -7.72 2.25
N LYS A 223 -12.82 -8.57 2.33
CA LYS A 223 -11.47 -8.14 2.70
C LYS A 223 -10.84 -7.29 1.61
N ARG A 224 -9.99 -6.36 2.01
CA ARG A 224 -9.14 -5.59 1.09
C ARG A 224 -7.73 -6.20 1.03
N PRO A 225 -7.17 -6.42 -0.17
CA PRO A 225 -5.82 -6.96 -0.30
C PRO A 225 -4.76 -5.96 0.14
N LEU A 226 -3.64 -6.45 0.67
CA LEU A 226 -2.43 -5.66 0.92
C LEU A 226 -1.98 -4.94 -0.36
N THR A 227 -1.66 -3.65 -0.23
CA THR A 227 -1.12 -2.83 -1.33
C THR A 227 0.17 -2.12 -0.91
N PHE A 228 1.10 -1.98 -1.85
CA PHE A 228 2.35 -1.22 -1.65
C PHE A 228 2.23 0.24 -2.10
N LEU A 229 1.05 0.66 -2.59
CA LEU A 229 0.77 2.06 -2.84
C LEU A 229 0.85 2.87 -1.53
N MET A 230 1.78 3.83 -1.48
CA MET A 230 2.02 4.65 -0.29
C MET A 230 2.07 6.15 -0.66
N PRO A 231 0.94 6.75 -1.09
CA PRO A 231 0.87 8.20 -1.21
C PRO A 231 1.20 8.80 0.16
N SER A 232 2.23 9.65 0.18
CA SER A 232 2.84 10.16 1.40
C SER A 232 2.84 11.68 1.38
N VAL A 233 2.62 12.30 2.54
CA VAL A 233 2.74 13.75 2.70
C VAL A 233 3.73 14.02 3.81
N MET A 234 4.66 14.92 3.56
CA MET A 234 5.62 15.40 4.55
C MET A 234 5.31 16.86 4.86
N VAL A 235 5.11 17.14 6.14
CA VAL A 235 4.85 18.49 6.66
C VAL A 235 5.84 18.84 7.76
N PRO A 236 6.18 20.12 7.97
CA PRO A 236 6.95 20.54 9.14
C PRO A 236 6.23 20.16 10.44
N VAL A 237 6.99 19.88 11.51
CA VAL A 237 6.39 19.75 12.84
C VAL A 237 5.60 21.01 13.22
N TRP A 238 4.47 20.82 13.90
CA TRP A 238 3.54 21.87 14.30
C TRP A 238 4.26 23.10 14.87
N ASN A 239 3.83 24.30 14.47
CA ASN A 239 4.39 25.60 14.86
C ASN A 239 5.80 25.91 14.31
N LYS A 240 6.25 25.23 13.25
CA LYS A 240 7.44 25.64 12.49
C LYS A 240 7.08 25.98 11.05
N CYS A 241 7.51 27.15 10.58
CA CYS A 241 7.56 27.42 9.14
C CYS A 241 8.57 26.45 8.50
N GLY A 242 8.22 25.85 7.37
CA GLY A 242 9.10 24.91 6.70
C GLY A 242 8.55 24.41 5.36
N THR A 243 9.30 23.51 4.74
CA THR A 243 8.97 22.94 3.44
C THR A 243 7.86 21.89 3.57
N TYR A 244 6.79 22.08 2.81
CA TYR A 244 5.78 21.06 2.56
C TYR A 244 6.21 20.22 1.35
N MET A 245 5.95 18.91 1.39
CA MET A 245 6.28 18.03 0.27
C MET A 245 5.22 16.94 0.14
N GLY A 246 4.60 16.86 -1.03
CA GLY A 246 3.81 15.69 -1.43
C GLY A 246 4.71 14.70 -2.15
N LEU A 247 4.66 13.43 -1.73
CA LEU A 247 5.40 12.34 -2.35
C LEU A 247 4.41 11.23 -2.70
N SER A 248 4.60 10.58 -3.83
CA SER A 248 3.86 9.37 -4.16
C SER A 248 4.87 8.37 -4.67
N SER A 249 4.75 7.12 -4.21
CA SER A 249 5.57 6.01 -4.68
C SER A 249 4.79 4.71 -4.50
N SER A 250 5.25 3.68 -5.20
CA SER A 250 4.77 2.30 -5.12
C SER A 250 5.92 1.33 -4.90
#